data_AF-A0A4R3Q0V3-F1
#
_entry.id   AF-A0A4R3Q0V3-F1
#
_cell.length_a   1.000
_cell.length_b   1.000
_cell.length_c   1.000
_cell.angle_alpha   90.00
_cell.angle_beta   90.00
_cell.angle_gamma   90.00
#
_symmetry.space_group_name_H-M   'P 1'
#
loop_
_entity.id
_entity.type
_entity.pdbx_description
1 polymer ?
#
loop_
_entity_poly.entity_id
_entity_poly.type
_entity_poly.pdbx_seq_one_letter_code
_entity_poly.pdbx_strand_id
1 'polypeptide(L)' 'MREFDALCLPPLRDYTPEEIKKIRNANKVSQAVFAQFINVKKFTVAAWEQGKKPSRTAIKILGLVERKGLEVLR' A
#
# COMPACT_ATOMS: atom_id res chain seq x y z
N MET A 1 11.65 13.13 -22.77
CA MET A 1 10.71 12.43 -21.87
C MET A 1 10.85 10.95 -22.18
N ARG A 2 11.22 10.08 -21.23
CA ARG A 2 11.21 8.63 -21.49
C ARG A 2 9.76 8.24 -21.73
N GLU A 3 9.46 7.69 -22.89
CA GLU A 3 8.15 7.11 -23.18
C GLU A 3 7.93 5.98 -22.17
N PHE A 4 6.96 6.18 -21.27
CA PHE A 4 6.47 5.11 -20.41
C PHE A 4 5.48 4.31 -21.26
N ASP A 5 5.99 3.29 -21.93
CA ASP A 5 5.15 2.39 -22.70
C ASP A 5 4.09 1.74 -21.78
N ALA A 6 2.83 1.77 -22.18
CA ALA A 6 1.74 1.23 -21.37
C ALA A 6 1.92 -0.28 -21.08
N LEU A 7 2.64 -0.98 -21.97
CA LEU A 7 3.02 -2.39 -21.84
C LEU A 7 4.09 -2.64 -20.76
N CYS A 8 4.79 -1.60 -20.28
CA CYS A 8 5.79 -1.70 -19.21
C CYS A 8 5.20 -1.50 -17.81
N LEU A 9 3.90 -1.22 -17.68
CA LEU A 9 3.27 -1.04 -16.37
C LEU A 9 2.99 -2.41 -15.74
N PRO A 10 3.63 -2.77 -14.60
CA PRO A 10 3.35 -4.02 -13.94
C PRO A 10 1.88 -4.04 -13.50
N PRO A 11 1.17 -5.18 -13.70
CA PRO A 11 -0.22 -5.30 -13.33
C PRO A 11 -0.41 -5.01 -11.83
N LEU A 12 -1.48 -4.28 -11.51
CA LEU A 12 -1.87 -4.09 -10.12
C LEU A 12 -2.46 -5.40 -9.61
N ARG A 13 -1.79 -6.05 -8.67
CA ARG A 13 -2.37 -7.18 -7.94
C ARG A 13 -3.32 -6.67 -6.85
N ASP A 14 -4.38 -7.42 -6.60
CA ASP A 14 -5.21 -7.20 -5.41
C ASP A 14 -4.45 -7.65 -4.15
N TYR A 15 -4.81 -7.06 -3.00
CA TYR A 15 -4.25 -7.42 -1.70
C TYR A 15 -5.34 -7.98 -0.79
N THR A 16 -5.08 -9.12 -0.14
CA THR A 16 -5.92 -9.62 0.95
C THR A 16 -5.71 -8.80 2.23
N PRO A 17 -6.67 -8.80 3.16
CA PRO A 17 -6.52 -8.13 4.45
C PRO A 17 -5.25 -8.54 5.21
N GLU A 18 -4.90 -9.82 5.16
CA GLU A 18 -3.72 -10.39 5.80
C GLU A 18 -2.43 -9.90 5.15
N GLU A 19 -2.40 -9.74 3.83
CA GLU A 19 -1.25 -9.19 3.12
C GLU A 19 -1.01 -7.73 3.48
N ILE A 20 -2.07 -6.92 3.57
CA ILE A 20 -1.97 -5.52 3.98
C ILE A 20 -1.41 -5.43 5.41
N LYS A 21 -1.93 -6.27 6.30
CA LYS A 21 -1.43 -6.39 7.69
C LYS A 21 0.03 -6.83 7.74
N LYS A 22 0.45 -7.77 6.88
CA LYS A 22 1.84 -8.23 6.75
C LYS A 22 2.77 -7.10 6.28
N ILE A 23 2.37 -6.33 5.26
CA ILE A 23 3.15 -5.16 4.78
C ILE A 23 3.39 -4.18 5.93
N ARG A 24 2.34 -3.84 6.67
CA ARG A 24 2.45 -2.93 7.81
C ARG A 24 3.36 -3.49 8.91
N ASN A 25 3.16 -4.75 9.29
CA ASN A 25 3.93 -5.39 10.34
C ASN A 25 5.41 -5.56 9.96
N ALA A 26 5.72 -5.83 8.69
CA ALA A 26 7.09 -5.92 8.18
C ALA A 26 7.86 -4.59 8.34
N ASN A 27 7.14 -3.47 8.25
CA ASN A 27 7.68 -2.13 8.51
C ASN A 27 7.65 -1.73 9.99
N LYS A 28 7.17 -2.60 10.89
CA LYS A 28 7.15 -2.41 12.35
C LYS A 28 6.42 -1.14 12.83
N VAL A 29 5.34 -0.75 12.13
CA VAL A 29 4.54 0.43 12.48
C VAL A 29 3.11 0.08 12.88
N SER A 30 2.51 0.96 13.69
CA SER A 30 1.08 0.87 14.04
C SER A 30 0.20 1.23 12.84
N GLN A 31 -1.09 0.88 12.88
CA GLN A 31 -2.06 1.29 11.84
C GLN A 31 -2.12 2.82 11.67
N ALA A 32 -1.97 3.57 12.77
CA ALA A 32 -2.01 5.04 12.72
C ALA A 32 -0.79 5.63 12.01
N VAL A 33 0.41 5.14 12.34
CA VAL A 33 1.66 5.57 11.70
C VAL A 33 1.67 5.15 10.23
N PHE A 34 1.27 3.92 9.92
CA PHE A 34 1.14 3.46 8.53
C PHE A 34 0.21 4.36 7.73
N ALA A 35 -0.95 4.71 8.29
CA ALA A 35 -1.93 5.57 7.65
C ALA A 35 -1.38 6.97 7.32
N GLN A 36 -0.53 7.53 8.20
CA GLN A 36 0.13 8.81 7.95
C GLN A 36 1.06 8.75 6.73
N PHE A 37 1.88 7.70 6.61
CA PHE A 37 2.78 7.53 5.47
C PHE A 37 2.04 7.43 4.13
N ILE A 38 0.94 6.69 4.08
CA ILE A 38 0.16 6.48 2.85
C ILE A 38 -0.95 7.53 2.64
N ASN A 39 -0.97 8.57 3.48
CA ASN A 39 -1.92 9.68 3.47
C ASN A 39 -3.40 9.26 3.51
N VAL A 40 -3.78 8.40 4.46
CA VAL A 40 -5.17 8.03 4.75
C VAL A 40 -5.48 8.11 6.25
N LYS A 41 -6.74 7.91 6.63
CA LYS A 41 -7.13 7.84 8.03
C LYS A 41 -6.86 6.44 8.60
N LYS A 42 -6.55 6.33 9.90
CA LYS A 42 -6.34 5.03 10.59
C LYS A 42 -7.48 4.04 10.32
N PHE A 43 -8.74 4.49 10.39
CA PHE A 43 -9.89 3.60 10.18
C PHE A 43 -9.93 3.03 8.75
N THR A 44 -9.35 3.74 7.78
CA THR A 44 -9.22 3.26 6.40
C THR A 44 -8.28 2.06 6.34
N VAL A 45 -7.11 2.13 6.99
CA VAL A 45 -6.18 1.00 7.12
C VAL A 45 -6.85 -0.17 7.85
N ALA A 46 -7.54 0.10 8.96
CA ALA A 46 -8.26 -0.94 9.70
C ALA A 46 -9.33 -1.63 8.84
N ALA A 47 -10.11 -0.87 8.06
CA ALA A 47 -11.10 -1.43 7.15
C ALA A 47 -10.46 -2.31 6.07
N TRP A 48 -9.29 -1.94 5.55
CA TRP A 48 -8.55 -2.77 4.60
C TRP A 48 -8.06 -4.08 5.22
N GLU A 49 -7.51 -4.01 6.44
CA GLU A 49 -7.12 -5.18 7.24
C GLU A 49 -8.31 -6.01 7.74
N GLN A 50 -9.55 -5.62 7.41
CA GLN A 50 -10.79 -6.34 7.72
C GLN A 50 -11.58 -6.78 6.47
N GLY A 51 -11.09 -6.55 5.26
CA GLY A 51 -11.77 -7.00 4.03
C GLY A 51 -12.20 -5.91 3.05
N LYS A 52 -12.14 -4.64 3.43
CA LYS A 52 -12.51 -3.56 2.51
C LYS A 52 -11.44 -3.38 1.44
N LYS A 53 -11.82 -3.38 0.17
CA LYS A 53 -10.87 -3.20 -0.94
C LYS A 53 -10.25 -1.79 -0.92
N PRO A 54 -8.91 -1.65 -1.01
CA PRO A 54 -8.26 -0.36 -1.21
C PRO A 54 -8.57 0.23 -2.60
N SER A 55 -8.41 1.55 -2.75
CA SER A 55 -8.49 2.19 -4.07
C SER A 55 -7.30 1.77 -4.94
N ARG A 56 -7.42 1.92 -6.27
CA ARG A 56 -6.32 1.60 -7.21
C ARG A 56 -5.01 2.32 -6.86
N THR A 57 -5.10 3.57 -6.43
CA THR A 57 -3.93 4.35 -5.97
C THR A 57 -3.33 3.76 -4.70
N ALA A 58 -4.16 3.38 -3.73
CA ALA A 58 -3.70 2.72 -2.52
C ALA A 58 -3.02 1.37 -2.82
N ILE A 59 -3.57 0.58 -3.75
CA ILE A 59 -2.94 -0.68 -4.22
C ILE A 59 -1.55 -0.41 -4.79
N LYS A 60 -1.39 0.65 -5.60
CA LYS A 60 -0.07 1.03 -6.14
C LYS A 60 0.93 1.39 -5.04
N ILE A 61 0.48 2.15 -4.03
CA ILE A 61 1.30 2.55 -2.87
C ILE A 61 1.66 1.33 -2.03
N LEU A 62 0.69 0.45 -1.72
CA LEU A 62 0.92 -0.79 -0.98
C LEU A 62 1.99 -1.65 -1.67
N GLY A 63 1.93 -1.80 -2.98
CA GLY A 63 2.96 -2.52 -3.72
C GLY A 63 4.32 -1.82 -3.77
N LEU A 64 4.36 -0.49 -3.69
CA LEU A 64 5.61 0.24 -3.56
C LEU A 64 6.25 -0.03 -2.19
N VAL A 65 5.45 0.05 -1.12
CA VAL A 65 5.87 -0.18 0.26
C VAL A 65 6.25 -1.65 0.50
N GLU A 66 5.53 -2.61 -0.09
CA GLU A 66 5.87 -4.04 -0.03
C GLU A 66 7.26 -4.32 -0.59
N ARG A 67 7.63 -3.68 -1.70
CA ARG A 67 8.93 -3.91 -2.36
C ARG A 67 10.08 -3.10 -1.79
N LYS A 68 9.82 -1.90 -1.25
CA LYS A 68 10.87 -0.93 -0.90
C LYS A 68 10.84 -0.46 0.56
N GLY A 69 9.83 -0.85 1.33
CA GLY A 69 9.58 -0.33 2.67
C GLY A 69 8.94 1.06 2.68
N LEU A 70 8.62 1.57 3.86
CA LEU A 70 7.97 2.88 4.04
C LEU A 70 8.84 4.09 3.71
N GLU A 71 10.16 3.96 3.76
CA GLU A 71 11.10 5.06 3.49
C GLU A 71 10.95 5.63 2.06
N VAL A 72 10.37 4.88 1.13
CA VAL A 72 10.06 5.36 -0.23
C VAL A 72 8.99 6.46 -0.27
N LEU A 73 8.22 6.61 0.81
CA LEU A 73 7.16 7.61 0.95
C LEU A 73 7.60 8.81 1.80
N ARG A 74 8.86 8.85 2.22
CA ARG A 74 9.43 9.94 2.99
C ARG A 74 9.76 11.16 2.12
#